data_AF-A0A3M2EQ15-F1
#
_entry.id   AF-A0A3M2EQ15-F1
#
_cell.length_a   1.000
_cell.length_b   1.000
_cell.length_c   1.000
_cell.angle_alpha   90.00
_cell.angle_beta   90.00
_cell.angle_gamma   90.00
#
_symmetry.space_group_name_H-M   'P 1'
#
loop_
_entity.id
_entity.type
_entity.pdbx_description
1 polymer ?
#
loop_
_entity_poly.entity_id
_entity_poly.type
_entity_poly.pdbx_seq_one_letter_code
_entity_poly.pdbx_strand_id
1 'polypeptide(L)'
;MKIASRVSLFAILLPLSVLAGCGSRSTATQDSPPRVDTYTVRGLVVALPDPDKPGSELWVRHEAIPDYRDHEGKVIGMAEMKMPFPLAKGLSLDGIKPGDKIEMTFEVTWEPRANLRVTAIRKLPPDAELRLSGSSS
;
A
#
# COMPACT_ATOMS: atom_id res chain seq x y z
N MET A 1 -64.30 -32.18 -49.34
CA MET A 1 -64.58 -31.84 -50.75
C MET A 1 -64.01 -30.45 -51.03
N LYS A 2 -63.06 -30.39 -51.97
CA LYS A 2 -62.53 -29.22 -52.71
C LYS A 2 -61.43 -28.32 -52.07
N ILE A 3 -60.20 -28.50 -52.61
CA ILE A 3 -59.29 -27.52 -53.29
C ILE A 3 -58.84 -26.29 -52.46
N ALA A 4 -57.61 -25.77 -52.47
CA ALA A 4 -56.26 -26.17 -52.86
C ALA A 4 -55.29 -25.03 -52.46
N SER A 5 -54.06 -25.43 -52.15
CA SER A 5 -52.76 -24.80 -52.41
C SER A 5 -52.74 -23.42 -53.11
N ARG A 6 -52.00 -22.45 -52.54
CA ARG A 6 -51.08 -21.56 -53.29
C ARG A 6 -49.86 -21.18 -52.46
N VAL A 7 -48.75 -21.85 -52.76
CA VAL A 7 -47.39 -21.37 -52.57
C VAL A 7 -47.27 -20.04 -53.34
N SER A 8 -46.80 -18.98 -52.69
CA SER A 8 -46.34 -17.78 -53.39
C SER A 8 -44.95 -17.41 -52.88
N LEU A 9 -43.98 -17.75 -53.71
CA LEU A 9 -42.60 -17.31 -53.69
C LEU A 9 -42.59 -15.77 -53.84
N PHE A 10 -42.09 -15.03 -52.85
CA PHE A 10 -41.68 -13.64 -53.05
C PHE A 10 -40.23 -13.49 -52.59
N ALA A 11 -39.41 -13.23 -53.60
CA ALA A 11 -38.00 -12.95 -53.49
C ALA A 11 -37.79 -11.44 -53.24
N ILE A 12 -36.64 -11.12 -52.63
CA ILE A 12 -35.88 -9.86 -52.78
C ILE A 12 -36.35 -8.66 -51.92
N LEU A 13 -35.61 -8.35 -50.85
CA LEU A 13 -34.62 -7.25 -50.79
C LEU A 13 -34.01 -7.15 -49.38
N LEU A 14 -32.71 -7.44 -49.28
CA LEU A 14 -31.86 -7.19 -48.11
C LEU A 14 -31.62 -5.67 -47.97
N PRO A 15 -31.90 -5.03 -46.82
CA PRO A 15 -31.24 -3.79 -46.46
C PRO A 15 -29.90 -4.12 -45.78
N LEU A 16 -28.83 -3.79 -46.48
CA LEU A 16 -27.44 -3.88 -46.03
C LEU A 16 -27.22 -2.92 -44.84
N SER A 17 -27.44 -3.40 -43.62
CA SER A 17 -27.12 -2.70 -42.38
C SER A 17 -25.96 -3.40 -41.70
N VAL A 18 -24.73 -3.01 -42.05
CA VAL A 18 -23.56 -3.33 -41.22
C VAL A 18 -22.96 -2.01 -40.77
N LEU A 19 -23.29 -1.65 -39.54
CA LEU A 19 -22.76 -0.49 -38.85
C LEU A 19 -21.22 -0.54 -38.88
N ALA A 20 -20.62 0.51 -39.42
CA ALA A 20 -19.24 0.88 -39.14
C ALA A 20 -19.13 1.26 -37.65
N GLY A 21 -19.00 0.25 -36.79
CA GLY A 21 -18.63 0.43 -35.40
C GLY A 21 -17.11 0.40 -35.29
N CYS A 22 -16.48 1.58 -35.41
CA CYS A 22 -15.11 1.81 -34.94
C CYS A 22 -15.07 1.60 -33.42
N GLY A 23 -15.02 0.34 -33.00
CA GLY A 23 -14.65 -0.05 -31.65
C GLY A 23 -13.16 0.11 -31.50
N SER A 24 -12.68 1.35 -31.35
CA SER A 24 -11.38 1.60 -30.73
C SER A 24 -11.47 1.04 -29.31
N ARG A 25 -11.13 -0.24 -29.15
CA ARG A 25 -10.73 -0.80 -27.87
C ARG A 25 -9.46 -0.07 -27.49
N SER A 26 -9.60 1.08 -26.84
CA SER A 26 -8.58 1.59 -25.95
C SER A 26 -8.48 0.59 -24.80
N THR A 27 -7.70 -0.47 -25.00
CA THR A 27 -7.02 -1.17 -23.90
C THR A 27 -5.93 -0.24 -23.39
N ALA A 28 -6.33 0.88 -22.81
CA ALA A 28 -5.46 1.60 -21.90
C ALA A 28 -5.52 0.79 -20.61
N THR A 29 -4.62 -0.19 -20.48
CA THR A 29 -4.10 -0.53 -19.16
C THR A 29 -3.50 0.77 -18.65
N GLN A 30 -4.25 1.55 -17.89
CA GLN A 30 -3.67 2.65 -17.13
C GLN A 30 -2.75 2.00 -16.11
N ASP A 31 -1.45 1.99 -16.40
CA ASP A 31 -0.39 1.83 -15.39
C ASP A 31 -0.54 3.00 -14.41
N SER A 32 -1.44 2.85 -13.45
CA SER A 32 -1.47 3.72 -12.29
C SER A 32 -0.16 3.50 -11.53
N PRO A 33 0.46 4.56 -10.99
CA PRO A 33 1.64 4.37 -10.15
C PRO A 33 1.31 3.43 -8.98
N PRO A 34 2.29 2.65 -8.48
CA PRO A 34 2.10 1.82 -7.29
C PRO A 34 1.48 2.62 -6.15
N ARG A 35 0.58 2.00 -5.38
CA ARG A 35 0.01 2.66 -4.21
C ARG A 35 1.11 2.79 -3.15
N VAL A 36 1.24 3.99 -2.59
CA VAL A 36 2.10 4.28 -1.45
C VAL A 36 1.22 4.76 -0.31
N ASP A 37 1.22 4.03 0.80
CA ASP A 37 0.60 4.46 2.04
C ASP A 37 1.68 5.02 2.98
N THR A 38 1.41 6.19 3.57
CA THR A 38 2.35 6.89 4.46
C THR A 38 1.79 6.97 5.87
N TYR A 39 2.59 6.62 6.86
CA TYR A 39 2.21 6.60 8.27
C TYR A 39 3.22 7.38 9.09
N THR A 40 2.73 8.19 10.03
CA THR A 40 3.57 8.81 11.06
C THR A 40 3.21 8.19 12.40
N VAL A 41 4.20 7.62 13.08
CA VAL A 41 4.01 6.87 14.32
C VAL A 41 5.13 7.19 15.29
N ARG A 42 4.82 7.20 16.59
CA ARG A 42 5.83 7.32 17.64
C ARG A 42 6.25 5.94 18.12
N GLY A 43 7.44 5.85 18.68
CA GLY A 43 7.94 4.57 19.18
C GLY A 43 9.17 4.72 20.05
N LEU A 44 9.56 3.59 20.63
CA LEU A 44 10.79 3.42 21.39
C LEU A 44 11.82 2.70 20.53
N VAL A 45 13.01 3.27 20.39
CA VAL A 45 14.13 2.62 19.69
C VAL A 45 14.60 1.44 20.52
N VAL A 46 14.66 0.27 19.88
CA VAL A 46 15.07 -0.98 20.52
C VAL A 46 16.51 -1.31 20.14
N ALA A 47 16.84 -1.18 18.86
CA ALA A 47 18.18 -1.42 18.34
C ALA A 47 18.39 -0.57 17.07
N LEU A 48 19.64 -0.18 16.81
CA LEU A 48 20.03 0.48 15.56
C LEU A 48 20.53 -0.57 14.56
N PRO A 49 20.57 -0.24 13.25
CA PRO A 49 21.38 -0.99 12.30
C PRO A 49 22.82 -1.11 12.79
N ASP A 50 23.36 -2.32 12.70
CA ASP A 50 24.74 -2.65 13.00
C ASP A 50 25.60 -2.40 11.75
N PRO A 51 26.57 -1.45 11.80
CA PRO A 51 27.40 -1.12 10.64
C PRO A 51 28.27 -2.29 10.17
N ASP A 52 28.55 -3.26 11.04
CA ASP A 52 29.34 -4.45 10.71
C ASP A 52 28.47 -5.59 10.15
N LYS A 53 27.14 -5.44 10.15
CA LYS A 53 26.19 -6.43 9.63
C LYS A 53 25.28 -5.82 8.56
N PRO A 54 25.68 -5.92 7.27
CA PRO A 54 24.85 -5.48 6.15
C PRO A 54 23.46 -6.12 6.21
N GLY A 55 22.42 -5.31 6.05
CA GLY A 55 21.03 -5.77 6.12
C GLY A 55 20.44 -5.84 7.53
N SER A 56 21.18 -5.44 8.56
CA SER A 56 20.58 -5.13 9.86
C SER A 56 19.72 -3.87 9.76
N GLU A 57 18.64 -3.82 10.56
CA GLU A 57 17.58 -2.81 10.43
C GLU A 57 17.38 -2.06 11.75
N LEU A 58 16.73 -0.89 11.69
CA LEU A 58 16.31 -0.16 12.88
C LEU A 58 15.15 -0.92 13.52
N TRP A 59 15.27 -1.32 14.79
CA TRP A 59 14.17 -1.96 15.51
C TRP A 59 13.45 -0.94 16.37
N VAL A 60 12.14 -0.85 16.21
CA VAL A 60 11.29 0.09 16.96
C VAL A 60 10.13 -0.68 17.57
N ARG A 61 9.82 -0.38 18.83
CA ARG A 61 8.52 -0.69 19.43
C ARG A 61 7.60 0.50 19.18
N HIS A 62 6.77 0.42 18.16
CA HIS A 62 5.92 1.53 17.73
C HIS A 62 4.55 1.48 18.39
N GLU A 63 3.91 2.64 18.60
CA GLU A 63 2.51 2.73 19.04
C GLU A 63 1.57 2.05 18.04
N ALA A 64 0.35 1.70 18.47
CA ALA A 64 -0.65 1.18 17.55
C ALA A 64 -0.93 2.15 16.39
N ILE A 65 -1.17 1.60 15.20
CA ILE A 65 -1.47 2.33 13.96
C ILE A 65 -2.87 1.89 13.50
N PRO A 66 -3.96 2.51 14.02
CA PRO A 66 -5.32 2.02 13.81
C PRO A 66 -5.80 2.07 12.35
N ASP A 67 -5.18 2.94 11.54
CA ASP A 67 -5.50 3.20 10.15
C ASP A 67 -4.62 2.45 9.16
N TYR A 68 -3.73 1.57 9.65
CA TYR A 68 -2.89 0.74 8.78
C TYR A 68 -3.73 -0.09 7.81
N ARG A 69 -3.37 -0.02 6.53
CA ARG A 69 -4.04 -0.72 5.43
C ARG A 69 -3.26 -1.94 4.99
N ASP A 70 -3.96 -2.95 4.48
CA ASP A 70 -3.34 -4.07 3.76
C ASP A 70 -3.13 -3.75 2.27
N HIS A 71 -2.62 -4.72 1.50
CA HIS A 71 -2.37 -4.57 0.07
C HIS A 71 -3.62 -4.27 -0.77
N GLU A 72 -4.81 -4.66 -0.31
CA GLU A 72 -6.08 -4.33 -0.97
C GLU A 72 -6.58 -2.92 -0.63
N GLY A 73 -5.89 -2.23 0.31
CA GLY A 73 -6.25 -0.90 0.78
C GLY A 73 -7.28 -0.92 1.91
N LYS A 74 -7.63 -2.11 2.40
CA LYS A 74 -8.56 -2.28 3.52
C LYS A 74 -7.85 -1.95 4.82
N VAL A 75 -8.48 -1.14 5.65
CA VAL A 75 -7.97 -0.82 7.00
C VAL A 75 -8.07 -2.08 7.86
N ILE A 76 -6.92 -2.56 8.30
CA ILE A 76 -6.78 -3.70 9.21
C ILE A 76 -6.20 -3.28 10.57
N GLY A 77 -5.64 -2.07 10.64
CA GLY A 77 -4.88 -1.60 11.79
C GLY A 77 -3.59 -2.39 12.00
N MET A 78 -2.74 -1.86 12.86
CA MET A 78 -1.56 -2.54 13.37
C MET A 78 -1.51 -2.33 14.87
N ALA A 79 -1.52 -3.43 15.62
CA ALA A 79 -1.29 -3.34 17.06
C ALA A 79 0.11 -2.79 17.32
N GLU A 80 0.30 -2.21 18.49
CA GLU A 80 1.64 -1.89 18.97
C GLU A 80 2.49 -3.15 18.99
N MET A 81 3.67 -3.11 18.37
CA MET A 81 4.60 -4.21 18.36
C MET A 81 6.04 -3.74 18.18
N LYS A 82 6.98 -4.63 18.48
CA LYS A 82 8.39 -4.47 18.14
C LYS A 82 8.64 -5.12 16.78
N MET A 83 9.09 -4.35 15.82
CA MET A 83 9.42 -4.86 14.48
C MET A 83 10.58 -4.05 13.87
N PRO A 84 11.25 -4.59 12.83
CA PRO A 84 12.26 -3.83 12.13
C PRO A 84 11.65 -2.87 11.11
N PHE A 85 12.34 -1.75 10.92
CA PHE A 85 11.99 -0.65 10.04
C PHE A 85 13.21 -0.33 9.16
N PRO A 86 13.22 -0.80 7.90
CA PRO A 86 14.31 -0.48 6.98
C PRO A 86 14.35 1.03 6.69
N LEU A 87 15.53 1.62 6.64
CA LEU A 87 15.69 3.06 6.38
C LEU A 87 15.69 3.36 4.88
N ALA A 88 15.15 4.51 4.49
CA ALA A 88 15.41 5.07 3.17
C ALA A 88 16.90 5.41 3.00
N LYS A 89 17.38 5.40 1.76
CA LYS A 89 18.77 5.73 1.45
C LYS A 89 19.09 7.16 1.88
N GLY A 90 20.18 7.32 2.63
CA GLY A 90 20.65 8.64 3.08
C GLY A 90 19.94 9.19 4.31
N LEU A 91 19.00 8.45 4.91
CA LEU A 91 18.40 8.83 6.19
C LEU A 91 19.41 8.63 7.33
N SER A 92 19.74 9.70 8.04
CA SER A 92 20.66 9.66 9.19
C SER A 92 19.94 9.27 10.48
N LEU A 93 20.65 8.57 11.36
CA LEU A 93 20.24 8.26 12.73
C LEU A 93 21.10 8.99 13.78
N ASP A 94 21.81 10.05 13.38
CA ASP A 94 22.72 10.78 14.26
C ASP A 94 22.01 11.25 15.54
N GLY A 95 22.61 10.94 16.69
CA GLY A 95 22.06 11.31 18.00
C GLY A 95 20.88 10.45 18.49
N ILE A 96 20.44 9.45 17.70
CA ILE A 96 19.47 8.44 18.10
C ILE A 96 20.20 7.21 18.64
N LYS A 97 19.75 6.69 19.77
CA LYS A 97 20.27 5.48 20.40
C LYS A 97 19.14 4.57 20.94
N PRO A 98 19.42 3.29 21.24
CA PRO A 98 18.48 2.44 21.95
C PRO A 98 17.94 3.11 23.22
N GLY A 99 16.63 2.98 23.44
CA GLY A 99 15.90 3.63 24.53
C GLY A 99 15.41 5.04 24.23
N ASP A 100 15.83 5.68 23.13
CA ASP A 100 15.26 6.97 22.73
C ASP A 100 13.81 6.81 22.25
N LYS A 101 12.98 7.80 22.60
CA LYS A 101 11.65 7.97 22.03
C LYS A 101 11.79 8.72 20.71
N ILE A 102 11.10 8.27 19.68
CA ILE A 102 11.15 8.86 18.34
C ILE A 102 9.75 9.03 17.78
N GLU A 103 9.61 9.94 16.84
CA GLU A 103 8.55 9.95 15.85
C GLU A 103 9.19 9.64 14.50
N MET A 104 8.58 8.73 13.75
CA MET A 104 9.05 8.35 12.43
C MET A 104 7.90 8.37 11.43
N THR A 105 8.23 8.73 10.20
CA THR A 105 7.36 8.57 9.04
C THR A 105 7.89 7.42 8.21
N PHE A 106 7.02 6.47 7.87
CA PHE A 106 7.36 5.39 6.96
C PHE A 106 6.33 5.25 5.85
N GLU A 107 6.80 4.75 4.73
CA GLU A 107 6.01 4.47 3.54
C GLU A 107 5.93 2.97 3.31
N VAL A 108 4.79 2.52 2.80
CA VAL A 108 4.58 1.17 2.30
C VAL A 108 4.16 1.26 0.83
N THR A 109 5.05 0.86 -0.07
CA THR A 109 4.72 0.64 -1.48
C THR A 109 4.23 -0.79 -1.64
N TRP A 110 3.05 -1.01 -2.23
CA TRP A 110 2.44 -2.35 -2.29
C TRP A 110 2.80 -3.14 -3.55
N GLU A 111 2.95 -2.47 -4.69
CA GLU A 111 3.29 -3.08 -5.97
C GLU A 111 4.74 -2.79 -6.40
N PRO A 112 5.41 -3.70 -7.13
CA PRO A 112 4.99 -5.08 -7.44
C PRO A 112 5.16 -6.06 -6.26
N ARG A 113 5.81 -5.61 -5.18
CA ARG A 113 5.95 -6.33 -3.91
C ARG A 113 5.97 -5.31 -2.78
N ALA A 114 5.38 -5.66 -1.64
CA ALA A 114 5.37 -4.83 -0.46
C ALA A 114 6.80 -4.40 -0.06
N ASN A 115 7.01 -3.09 0.09
CA ASN A 115 8.27 -2.51 0.52
C ASN A 115 8.00 -1.43 1.56
N LEU A 116 8.55 -1.60 2.76
CA LEU A 116 8.47 -0.64 3.85
C LEU A 116 9.78 0.15 3.96
N ARG A 117 9.71 1.48 4.07
CA ARG A 117 10.87 2.34 4.31
C ARG A 117 10.55 3.51 5.24
N VAL A 118 11.40 3.77 6.22
CA VAL A 118 11.38 5.01 7.01
C VAL A 118 11.94 6.14 6.16
N THR A 119 11.16 7.20 5.96
CA THR A 119 11.52 8.36 5.14
C THR A 119 11.82 9.60 5.99
N ALA A 120 11.34 9.65 7.22
CA ALA A 120 11.71 10.67 8.19
C ALA A 120 11.78 10.08 9.60
N ILE A 121 12.69 10.61 10.40
CA ILE A 121 12.82 10.24 11.81
C ILE A 121 13.28 11.45 12.60
N ARG A 122 12.70 11.63 13.78
CA ARG A 122 13.14 12.64 14.75
C ARG A 122 13.08 12.08 16.16
N LYS A 123 14.05 12.49 16.96
CA LYS A 123 14.04 12.21 18.39
C LYS A 123 12.99 13.05 19.10
N LEU A 124 12.27 12.43 20.03
CA LEU A 124 11.32 13.09 20.92
C LEU A 124 12.00 13.44 22.25
N PRO A 125 11.46 14.43 22.99
CA PRO A 125 11.86 14.70 24.36
C PRO A 125 11.79 13.44 25.25
N PRO A 126 12.67 13.31 26.27
CA PRO A 126 12.69 12.14 27.16
C PRO A 126 11.38 11.92 27.93
N ASP A 127 10.66 12.98 28.24
CA ASP A 127 9.38 13.01 28.96
C ASP A 127 8.16 12.79 28.04
N ALA A 128 8.35 12.71 26.71
CA ALA A 128 7.26 12.46 25.78
C ALA A 128 6.54 11.14 26.13
N GLU A 129 5.23 11.17 26.35
CA GLU A 129 4.47 9.96 26.65
C GLU A 129 4.26 9.10 25.40
N LEU A 130 4.51 7.80 25.53
CA LEU A 130 4.19 6.80 24.51
C LEU A 130 3.02 5.92 24.98
N ARG A 131 2.13 5.59 24.06
CA ARG A 131 0.96 4.71 24.27
C ARG A 131 1.36 3.26 24.02
N LEU A 132 2.19 2.74 24.91
CA LEU A 132 2.70 1.39 24.87
C LEU A 132 2.11 0.54 26.01
N SER A 133 1.63 -0.66 25.69
CA SER A 133 1.06 -1.63 26.62
C SER A 133 2.13 -2.16 27.57
N GLY A 134 1.96 -1.99 28.88
CA GLY A 134 2.94 -2.42 29.87
C GLY A 134 4.07 -1.42 30.15
N SER A 135 3.95 -0.15 29.73
CA SER A 135 4.68 0.95 30.40
C SER A 135 3.91 1.38 31.67
N SER A 136 3.77 0.44 32.62
CA SER A 136 3.47 0.80 34.01
C SER A 136 4.77 1.30 34.62
N SER A 137 4.70 2.49 35.23
CA SER A 137 5.76 3.13 36.00
C SER A 137 6.38 2.21 37.05
#